data_AF-A0A1Y2QK82-F1
#
_entry.id   AF-A0A1Y2QK82-F1
#
_cell.length_a   1.000
_cell.length_b   1.000
_cell.length_c   1.000
_cell.angle_alpha   90.00
_cell.angle_beta   90.00
_cell.angle_gamma   90.00
#
_symmetry.space_group_name_H-M   'P 1'
#
loop_
_entity.id
_entity.type
_entity.pdbx_description
1 polymer ?
#
loop_
_entity_poly.entity_id
_entity_poly.type
_entity_poly.pdbx_seq_one_letter_code
_entity_poly.pdbx_strand_id
1 'polypeptide(L)'
;MEGRLKRRVPSNWGQTILVCAKCSKKLKGGFGAKGRTPLAKALRKHLGLKKGRKAEAGIVEVKCMGVCPRGAVTVVDAGGPREWLLVPKGTDLDVVAGELGLGRD
;
A
#
# COMPACT_ATOMS: atom_id res chain seq x y z
N MET A 1 31.64 -23.27 -0.87
CA MET A 1 31.32 -22.24 -1.89
C MET A 1 30.87 -20.99 -1.15
N GLU A 2 31.77 -20.01 -1.00
CA GLU A 2 31.41 -18.71 -0.45
C GLU A 2 30.84 -17.88 -1.60
N GLY A 3 29.51 -17.87 -1.72
CA GLY A 3 28.82 -17.09 -2.74
C GLY A 3 29.12 -15.60 -2.53
N ARG A 4 29.60 -14.91 -3.58
CA ARG A 4 29.93 -13.48 -3.55
C ARG A 4 28.68 -12.67 -3.13
N LEU A 5 28.62 -12.29 -1.85
CA LEU A 5 27.49 -11.58 -1.25
C LEU A 5 27.30 -10.22 -1.94
N LYS A 6 26.15 -10.03 -2.58
CA LYS A 6 25.77 -8.72 -3.12
C LYS A 6 25.28 -7.82 -1.99
N ARG A 7 25.98 -6.71 -1.76
CA ARG A 7 25.61 -5.71 -0.73
C ARG A 7 24.37 -4.89 -1.08
N ARG A 8 23.96 -4.86 -2.36
CA ARG A 8 22.81 -4.08 -2.84
C ARG A 8 22.02 -4.86 -3.88
N VAL A 9 20.71 -4.64 -3.89
CA VAL A 9 19.78 -5.18 -4.89
C VAL A 9 19.00 -3.99 -5.47
N PRO A 10 18.97 -3.80 -6.80
CA PRO A 10 18.27 -2.67 -7.40
C PRO A 10 16.75 -2.80 -7.27
N SER A 11 16.07 -1.68 -7.04
CA SER A 11 14.60 -1.58 -6.98
C SER A 11 14.10 -0.54 -7.96
N ASN A 12 12.90 -0.77 -8.50
CA ASN A 12 12.18 0.17 -9.36
C ASN A 12 11.20 1.05 -8.57
N TRP A 13 11.16 0.92 -7.24
CA TRP A 13 10.22 1.67 -6.40
C TRP A 13 10.56 3.16 -6.45
N GLY A 14 9.64 3.98 -6.96
CA GLY A 14 9.67 5.43 -6.84
C GLY A 14 9.06 5.93 -5.53
N GLN A 15 8.12 5.16 -4.95
CA GLN A 15 7.43 5.51 -3.72
C GLN A 15 7.22 4.27 -2.83
N THR A 16 7.14 4.47 -1.51
CA THR A 16 6.90 3.38 -0.54
C THR A 16 5.69 3.70 0.32
N ILE A 17 4.65 2.89 0.14
CA ILE A 17 3.36 3.05 0.80
C ILE A 17 3.21 1.99 1.88
N LEU A 18 3.11 2.43 3.13
CA LEU A 18 2.91 1.57 4.29
C LEU A 18 1.41 1.46 4.60
N VAL A 19 0.90 0.24 4.65
CA VAL A 19 -0.52 -0.06 4.85
C VAL A 19 -0.69 -0.81 6.18
N CYS A 20 -1.56 -0.32 7.07
CA CYS A 20 -1.77 -0.98 8.36
C CYS A 20 -2.47 -2.34 8.22
N ALA A 21 -1.72 -3.44 8.45
CA ALA A 21 -2.25 -4.81 8.33
C ALA A 21 -3.38 -5.11 9.33
N LYS A 22 -3.32 -4.52 10.54
CA LYS A 22 -4.37 -4.71 11.57
C LYS A 22 -5.70 -4.09 11.14
N CYS A 23 -5.68 -2.91 10.51
CA CYS A 23 -6.89 -2.29 9.96
C CYS A 23 -7.49 -3.14 8.84
N SER A 24 -6.66 -3.56 7.86
CA SER A 24 -7.07 -4.46 6.78
C SER A 24 -7.76 -5.71 7.31
N LYS A 25 -7.17 -6.37 8.33
CA LYS A 25 -7.74 -7.56 8.97
C LYS A 25 -9.08 -7.26 9.64
N LYS A 26 -9.21 -6.14 10.35
CA LYS A 26 -10.46 -5.75 11.02
C LYS A 26 -11.60 -5.46 10.05
N LEU A 27 -11.31 -4.86 8.89
CA LEU A 27 -12.33 -4.54 7.89
C LEU A 27 -12.83 -5.75 7.10
N LYS A 28 -12.04 -6.84 7.06
CA LYS A 28 -12.36 -8.06 6.31
C LYS A 28 -12.66 -7.80 4.82
N GLY A 29 -11.91 -6.88 4.20
CA GLY A 29 -12.12 -6.44 2.82
C GLY A 29 -12.53 -4.98 2.75
N GLY A 30 -13.36 -4.63 1.76
CA GLY A 30 -13.83 -3.27 1.55
C GLY A 30 -13.47 -2.66 0.19
N PHE A 31 -12.56 -3.28 -0.57
CA PHE A 31 -11.97 -2.63 -1.74
C PHE A 31 -12.01 -3.51 -3.00
N GLY A 32 -11.84 -2.84 -4.14
CA GLY A 32 -11.94 -3.40 -5.48
C GLY A 32 -13.38 -3.70 -5.91
N ALA A 33 -13.56 -4.15 -7.15
CA ALA A 33 -14.86 -4.28 -7.83
C ALA A 33 -15.96 -5.07 -7.07
N LYS A 34 -15.60 -5.93 -6.12
CA LYS A 34 -16.55 -6.72 -5.31
C LYS A 34 -16.55 -6.33 -3.82
N GLY A 35 -15.87 -5.26 -3.44
CA GLY A 35 -15.81 -4.77 -2.04
C GLY A 35 -15.25 -5.75 -1.02
N ARG A 36 -14.55 -6.80 -1.44
CA ARG A 36 -14.09 -7.92 -0.59
C ARG A 36 -12.57 -8.08 -0.52
N THR A 37 -11.84 -7.22 -1.21
CA THR A 37 -10.37 -7.30 -1.28
C THR A 37 -9.76 -6.38 -0.23
N PRO A 38 -8.68 -6.80 0.48
CA PRO A 38 -7.90 -5.89 1.32
C PRO A 38 -7.27 -4.76 0.49
N LEU A 39 -7.16 -3.57 1.08
CA LEU A 39 -6.72 -2.35 0.37
C LEU A 39 -5.40 -2.56 -0.38
N ALA A 40 -4.36 -3.05 0.31
CA ALA A 40 -3.04 -3.25 -0.28
C ALA A 40 -3.06 -4.18 -1.50
N LYS A 41 -3.92 -5.22 -1.49
CA LYS A 41 -4.07 -6.13 -2.63
C LYS A 41 -4.88 -5.48 -3.75
N ALA A 42 -5.94 -4.75 -3.40
CA ALA A 42 -6.80 -4.06 -4.34
C ALA A 42 -6.01 -2.98 -5.10
N LEU A 43 -5.26 -2.14 -4.39
CA LEU A 43 -4.47 -1.05 -4.95
C LEU A 43 -3.34 -1.55 -5.86
N ARG A 44 -2.60 -2.61 -5.47
CA ARG A 44 -1.60 -3.23 -6.36
C ARG A 44 -2.21 -3.75 -7.66
N LYS A 45 -3.40 -4.34 -7.60
CA LYS A 45 -4.12 -4.83 -8.78
C LYS A 45 -4.61 -3.67 -9.64
N HIS A 46 -5.17 -2.65 -9.02
CA HIS A 46 -5.68 -1.44 -9.67
C HIS A 46 -4.61 -0.73 -10.49
N LEU A 47 -3.44 -0.50 -9.87
CA LEU A 47 -2.29 0.16 -10.50
C LEU A 47 -1.49 -0.74 -11.45
N GLY A 48 -1.90 -2.01 -11.67
CA GLY A 48 -1.16 -2.93 -12.53
C GLY A 48 0.28 -3.23 -12.08
N LEU A 49 0.58 -3.12 -10.78
CA LEU A 49 1.94 -3.20 -10.28
C LEU A 49 2.56 -4.60 -10.47
N LYS A 50 3.82 -4.61 -10.91
CA LYS A 50 4.66 -5.82 -10.88
C LYS A 50 4.91 -6.28 -9.43
N LYS A 51 5.53 -7.45 -9.27
CA LYS A 51 5.82 -8.02 -7.94
C LYS A 51 7.16 -7.52 -7.37
N GLY A 52 7.19 -7.30 -6.05
CA GLY A 52 8.40 -7.00 -5.30
C GLY A 52 9.16 -5.79 -5.84
N ARG A 53 10.49 -5.86 -5.83
CA ARG A 53 11.40 -4.78 -6.28
C ARG A 53 11.23 -4.34 -7.74
N LYS A 54 10.46 -5.07 -8.55
CA LYS A 54 10.22 -4.74 -9.96
C LYS A 54 8.99 -3.84 -10.15
N ALA A 55 8.18 -3.64 -9.11
CA ALA A 55 7.05 -2.70 -9.12
C ALA A 55 7.54 -1.25 -9.22
N GLU A 56 6.72 -0.35 -9.75
CA GLU A 56 7.00 1.10 -9.74
C GLU A 56 6.72 1.71 -8.35
N ALA A 57 5.86 1.08 -7.55
CA ALA A 57 5.58 1.48 -6.17
C ALA A 57 5.65 0.31 -5.19
N GLY A 58 6.18 0.58 -4.01
CA GLY A 58 6.27 -0.35 -2.90
C GLY A 58 5.08 -0.27 -1.97
N ILE A 59 4.01 -1.00 -2.26
CA ILE A 59 2.90 -1.13 -1.30
C ILE A 59 3.24 -2.26 -0.33
N VAL A 60 3.39 -1.95 0.96
CA VAL A 60 3.87 -2.87 2.00
C VAL A 60 2.92 -2.86 3.18
N GLU A 61 2.49 -4.04 3.64
CA GLU A 61 1.70 -4.13 4.85
C GLU A 61 2.61 -4.14 6.09
N VAL A 62 2.32 -3.27 7.05
CA VAL A 62 3.08 -3.09 8.30
C VAL A 62 2.23 -3.43 9.52
N LYS A 63 2.90 -3.60 10.67
CA LYS A 63 2.22 -3.77 11.96
C LYS A 63 1.36 -2.54 12.29
N CYS A 64 0.45 -2.73 13.25
CA CYS A 64 -0.44 -1.67 13.71
C CYS A 64 0.34 -0.43 14.16
N MET A 65 -0.04 0.74 13.64
CA MET A 65 0.61 2.01 13.98
C MET A 65 -0.14 2.82 15.07
N GLY A 66 -1.29 2.34 15.55
CA GLY A 66 -1.93 2.83 16.78
C GLY A 66 -2.92 3.99 16.63
N VAL A 67 -3.08 4.56 15.43
CA VAL A 67 -3.85 5.81 15.24
C VAL A 67 -5.21 5.65 14.54
N CYS A 68 -5.57 4.43 14.12
CA CYS A 68 -6.73 4.25 13.24
C CYS A 68 -8.09 4.45 13.95
N PRO A 69 -9.06 5.13 13.32
CA PRO A 69 -10.46 5.00 13.69
C PRO A 69 -11.03 3.65 13.22
N ARG A 70 -12.17 3.23 13.78
CA ARG A 70 -12.92 2.07 13.26
C ARG A 70 -13.43 2.38 11.85
N GLY A 71 -13.47 1.39 10.95
CA GLY A 71 -14.07 1.55 9.62
C GLY A 71 -13.11 1.99 8.50
N ALA A 72 -11.83 2.23 8.79
CA ALA A 72 -10.83 2.66 7.80
C ALA A 72 -9.49 1.90 7.90
N VAL A 73 -8.69 1.98 6.83
CA VAL A 73 -7.28 1.55 6.80
C VAL A 73 -6.38 2.77 6.82
N THR A 74 -5.48 2.83 7.81
CA THR A 74 -4.43 3.86 7.83
C THR A 74 -3.32 3.50 6.85
N VAL A 75 -2.94 4.49 6.03
CA VAL A 75 -1.91 4.41 4.99
C VAL A 75 -0.96 5.60 5.15
N VAL A 76 0.33 5.36 4.90
CA VAL A 76 1.39 6.38 5.00
C VAL A 76 2.31 6.27 3.80
N ASP A 77 2.61 7.39 3.15
CA ASP A 77 3.77 7.47 2.28
C ASP A 77 5.04 7.69 3.12
N ALA A 78 5.98 6.76 3.04
CA ALA A 78 7.24 6.86 3.75
C ALA A 78 8.14 8.00 3.22
N GLY A 79 7.93 8.48 2.00
CA GLY A 79 8.63 9.63 1.41
C GLY A 79 8.18 10.99 1.95
N GLY A 80 6.96 11.08 2.50
CA GLY A 80 6.37 12.30 3.03
C GLY A 80 5.42 12.04 4.22
N PRO A 81 5.92 11.51 5.35
CA PRO A 81 5.08 10.89 6.39
C PRO A 81 4.37 11.87 7.33
N ARG A 82 4.31 13.17 6.98
CA ARG A 82 3.77 14.21 7.86
C ARG A 82 2.26 14.09 8.07
N GLU A 83 1.57 13.57 7.06
CA GLU A 83 0.12 13.33 7.10
C GLU A 83 -0.19 11.90 6.69
N TRP A 84 -1.15 11.30 7.39
CA TRP A 84 -1.45 9.89 7.28
C TRP A 84 -2.87 9.75 6.76
N LEU A 85 -3.01 9.05 5.63
CA LEU A 85 -4.29 8.89 4.98
C LEU A 85 -5.11 7.82 5.70
N LEU A 86 -6.32 8.20 6.09
CA LEU A 86 -7.33 7.26 6.55
C LEU A 86 -8.21 6.92 5.36
N VAL A 87 -8.21 5.65 4.94
CA VAL A 87 -8.98 5.17 3.79
C VAL A 87 -10.22 4.43 4.28
N PRO A 88 -11.42 5.03 4.25
CA PRO A 88 -12.66 4.36 4.61
C PRO A 88 -12.90 3.09 3.80
N LYS A 89 -13.66 2.17 4.39
CA LYS A 89 -14.17 1.00 3.66
C LYS A 89 -15.02 1.47 2.47
N GLY A 90 -14.76 0.93 1.28
CA GLY A 90 -15.54 1.24 0.08
C GLY A 90 -15.05 2.45 -0.71
N THR A 91 -14.01 3.14 -0.25
CA THR A 91 -13.40 4.23 -1.02
C THR A 91 -12.90 3.71 -2.37
N ASP A 92 -13.17 4.49 -3.41
CA ASP A 92 -12.75 4.23 -4.76
C ASP A 92 -11.20 4.19 -4.87
N LEU A 93 -10.67 3.24 -5.66
CA LEU A 93 -9.23 3.03 -5.75
C LEU A 93 -8.53 4.11 -6.58
N ASP A 94 -9.21 4.77 -7.52
CA ASP A 94 -8.67 5.94 -8.22
C ASP A 94 -8.53 7.13 -7.27
N VAL A 95 -9.51 7.33 -6.37
CA VAL A 95 -9.42 8.35 -5.32
C VAL A 95 -8.23 8.05 -4.38
N VAL A 96 -8.11 6.82 -3.90
CA VAL A 96 -6.97 6.44 -3.03
C VAL A 96 -5.64 6.59 -3.77
N ALA A 97 -5.58 6.24 -5.04
CA ALA A 97 -4.38 6.37 -5.85
C ALA A 97 -4.00 7.86 -6.01
N GLY A 98 -4.96 8.73 -6.32
CA GLY A 98 -4.76 10.18 -6.45
C GLY A 98 -4.27 10.84 -5.16
N GLU A 99 -4.91 10.54 -4.01
CA GLU A 99 -4.49 11.05 -2.69
C GLU A 99 -3.07 10.62 -2.30
N LEU A 100 -2.62 9.46 -2.78
CA LEU A 100 -1.27 8.96 -2.53
C LEU A 100 -0.27 9.40 -3.61
N GLY A 101 -0.71 10.12 -4.64
CA GLY A 101 0.14 10.46 -5.79
C GLY A 101 0.61 9.24 -6.58
N LEU A 102 -0.15 8.15 -6.55
CA LEU A 102 0.14 6.91 -7.27
C LEU A 102 -0.62 6.90 -8.59
N GLY A 103 0.08 6.79 -9.70
CA GLY A 103 -0.54 6.77 -11.03
C GLY A 103 0.47 7.16 -12.08
N ARG A 104 0.14 6.90 -13.34
CA ARG A 104 0.95 7.36 -14.47
C ARG A 104 0.57 8.79 -14.81
N ASP A 105 1.57 9.65 -14.95
CA ASP A 105 1.50 10.74 -15.94
C ASP A 105 1.36 10.15 -17.35
#